data_AF-A0A521U3L3-F1
#
_entry.id   AF-A0A521U3L3-F1
#
_cell.length_a   1.000
_cell.length_b   1.000
_cell.length_c   1.000
_cell.angle_alpha   90.00
_cell.angle_beta   90.00
_cell.angle_gamma   90.00
#
_symmetry.space_group_name_H-M   'P 1'
#
loop_
_entity.id
_entity.type
_entity.pdbx_description
1 polymer ?
#
loop_
_entity_poly.entity_id
_entity_poly.type
_entity_poly.pdbx_seq_one_letter_code
_entity_poly.pdbx_strand_id
1 'polypeptide(L)'
;MRRVASACAVSLVALGAPGAAVAQDRFNTRVGRVTNGLYMRNSTFLRINPLGLFNDFRFGYRHRIFDRPDLPIVLRNTYWAAAGTLALSPGFVRAGAAVEFAPLAMVNLSASFERVQWFGTFNFVQSYASANEHFSDSAIRERARVDPASAEAAGGWMLTLNGVLQAKVGDLAIRNTARGIWNSLSLRDNRPVFYDSFNDVMAPNGGWVFTDDFDLIYQNTEAGFNIGARLTAVLPLYGQASWGADNQALPGRGADNSPTLRAGPLVSYTFREGRHSFFNAPTVFVLAQWWLSHRYRTGGCDECISQGLPMIVVGFAFRGDS
;
A
#
# COMPACT_ATOMS: atom_id res chain seq x y z
N MET A 1 21.30 -26.89 34.75
CA MET A 1 21.77 -26.19 33.52
C MET A 1 20.62 -25.36 32.96
N ARG A 2 20.89 -24.20 32.35
CA ARG A 2 19.83 -23.28 31.87
C ARG A 2 19.28 -23.73 30.50
N ARG A 3 17.95 -23.70 30.34
CA ARG A 3 17.32 -23.66 29.00
C ARG A 3 17.22 -22.19 28.59
N VAL A 4 17.71 -21.84 27.40
CA VAL A 4 17.49 -20.52 26.80
C VAL A 4 16.28 -20.60 25.88
N ALA A 5 15.27 -19.77 26.13
CA ALA A 5 14.12 -19.64 25.25
C ALA A 5 14.40 -18.56 24.19
N SER A 6 14.71 -18.98 22.96
CA SER A 6 14.86 -18.05 21.84
C SER A 6 13.49 -17.58 21.35
N ALA A 7 12.99 -16.50 21.94
CA ALA A 7 11.77 -15.84 21.49
C ALA A 7 12.03 -15.06 20.18
N CYS A 8 11.86 -15.72 19.03
CA CYS A 8 11.85 -15.04 17.74
C CYS A 8 10.59 -14.15 17.63
N ALA A 9 10.74 -12.87 17.93
CA ALA A 9 9.72 -11.86 17.67
C ALA A 9 9.60 -11.65 16.15
N VAL A 10 8.61 -12.30 15.54
CA VAL A 10 8.32 -12.14 14.10
C VAL A 10 7.57 -10.82 13.88
N SER A 11 8.31 -9.75 13.61
CA SER A 11 7.76 -8.49 13.12
C SER A 11 7.31 -8.67 11.66
N LEU A 12 6.01 -8.64 11.40
CA LEU A 12 5.46 -8.69 10.03
C LEU A 12 5.60 -7.31 9.34
N VAL A 13 6.09 -7.30 8.10
CA VAL A 13 6.38 -6.10 7.27
C VAL A 13 6.05 -6.39 5.78
N ALA A 14 5.44 -5.51 4.93
CA ALA A 14 5.04 -5.85 3.53
C ALA A 14 4.41 -4.83 2.43
N LEU A 15 4.64 -3.49 2.27
CA LEU A 15 4.01 -2.43 1.34
C LEU A 15 2.96 -1.45 1.96
N GLY A 16 2.44 -0.37 1.35
CA GLY A 16 2.74 0.25 0.04
C GLY A 16 1.79 1.36 -0.47
N ALA A 17 2.36 2.49 -0.91
CA ALA A 17 1.79 3.54 -1.79
C ALA A 17 1.12 4.80 -1.19
N PRO A 18 -0.10 4.82 -0.60
CA PRO A 18 -0.77 6.07 -0.20
C PRO A 18 -0.08 6.76 1.00
N GLY A 19 0.83 6.06 1.67
CA GLY A 19 1.52 6.56 2.85
C GLY A 19 2.24 7.91 2.63
N ALA A 20 2.90 8.13 1.48
CA ALA A 20 3.74 9.33 1.29
C ALA A 20 3.02 10.65 1.63
N ALA A 21 1.76 10.80 1.20
CA ALA A 21 0.92 11.95 1.50
C ALA A 21 0.49 12.04 2.98
N VAL A 22 0.14 10.91 3.60
CA VAL A 22 -0.35 10.85 4.99
C VAL A 22 0.78 11.09 6.02
N ALA A 23 2.05 11.04 5.60
CA ALA A 23 3.23 11.17 6.48
C ALA A 23 3.28 12.49 7.26
N GLN A 24 2.67 13.53 6.71
CA GLN A 24 2.76 14.90 7.18
C GLN A 24 1.59 15.30 8.12
N ASP A 25 0.54 14.47 8.18
CA ASP A 25 -0.80 14.87 8.64
C ASP A 25 -0.96 15.04 10.17
N ARG A 26 0.03 14.58 10.98
CA ARG A 26 -0.13 14.48 12.45
C ARG A 26 1.02 14.97 13.33
N PHE A 27 2.23 15.17 12.79
CA PHE A 27 3.39 15.71 13.53
C PHE A 27 4.00 16.97 12.90
N ASN A 28 3.33 17.55 11.91
CA ASN A 28 3.64 18.89 11.48
C ASN A 28 2.97 19.88 12.44
N THR A 29 3.76 20.67 13.17
CA THR A 29 3.28 21.64 14.18
C THR A 29 2.48 22.80 13.59
N ARG A 30 2.50 22.97 12.27
CA ARG A 30 1.66 23.93 11.53
C ARG A 30 0.21 23.43 11.37
N VAL A 31 0.01 22.11 11.35
CA VAL A 31 -1.33 21.50 11.32
C VAL A 31 -2.04 21.80 12.63
N GLY A 32 -3.24 22.38 12.54
CA GLY A 32 -4.07 22.67 13.70
C GLY A 32 -4.57 21.40 14.40
N ARG A 33 -5.46 21.57 15.38
CA ARG A 33 -6.25 20.43 15.85
C ARG A 33 -7.03 19.86 14.67
N VAL A 34 -7.01 18.54 14.53
CA VAL A 34 -7.97 17.79 13.69
C VAL A 34 -9.36 18.38 13.91
N THR A 35 -10.06 18.80 12.86
CA THR A 35 -11.38 19.44 12.97
C THR A 35 -12.51 18.41 13.02
N ASN A 36 -13.61 18.79 13.68
CA ASN A 36 -14.91 18.14 13.49
C ASN A 36 -15.51 18.68 12.19
N GLY A 37 -15.85 17.81 11.23
CA GLY A 37 -16.39 18.29 9.96
C GLY A 37 -16.17 17.35 8.79
N LEU A 38 -16.34 17.91 7.58
CA LEU A 38 -16.03 17.23 6.34
C LEU A 38 -14.52 17.25 6.09
N TYR A 39 -14.02 16.17 5.51
CA TYR A 39 -12.64 16.08 5.04
C TYR A 39 -12.57 15.41 3.67
N MET A 40 -11.54 15.78 2.91
CA MET A 40 -11.12 15.05 1.72
C MET A 40 -9.64 14.76 1.75
N ARG A 41 -9.23 13.68 1.07
CA ARG A 41 -7.85 13.36 0.73
C ARG A 41 -7.84 12.93 -0.74
N ASN A 42 -6.90 13.42 -1.52
CA ASN A 42 -6.66 12.92 -2.87
C ASN A 42 -5.17 12.65 -3.08
N SER A 43 -4.85 11.62 -3.86
CA SER A 43 -3.48 11.28 -4.24
C SER A 43 -3.46 10.69 -5.65
N THR A 44 -2.89 11.43 -6.59
CA THR A 44 -2.55 10.93 -7.94
C THR A 44 -1.12 10.45 -7.93
N PHE A 45 -0.85 9.25 -8.45
CA PHE A 45 0.54 8.78 -8.61
C PHE A 45 0.72 7.96 -9.88
N LEU A 46 1.84 8.22 -10.56
CA LEU A 46 2.40 7.42 -11.63
C LEU A 46 3.49 6.52 -11.03
N ARG A 47 3.52 5.26 -11.44
CA ARG A 47 4.57 4.30 -11.10
C ARG A 47 5.18 3.72 -12.38
N ILE A 48 6.48 3.46 -12.32
CA ILE A 48 7.27 2.73 -13.31
C ILE A 48 7.85 1.49 -12.61
N ASN A 49 7.90 0.35 -13.32
CA ASN A 49 8.48 -0.93 -12.87
C ASN A 49 7.86 -1.49 -11.56
N PRO A 50 6.65 -2.08 -11.60
CA PRO A 50 5.75 -2.20 -12.75
C PRO A 50 4.96 -0.91 -13.04
N LEU A 51 4.59 -0.70 -14.31
CA LEU A 51 3.86 0.49 -14.77
C LEU A 51 2.48 0.61 -14.08
N GLY A 52 2.04 1.83 -13.81
CA GLY A 52 0.64 2.10 -13.44
C GLY A 52 0.36 3.57 -13.19
N LEU A 53 -0.87 4.01 -13.45
CA LEU A 53 -1.37 5.34 -13.14
C LEU A 53 -2.62 5.21 -12.26
N PHE A 54 -2.64 5.93 -11.15
CA PHE A 54 -3.63 5.78 -10.10
C PHE A 54 -4.08 7.16 -9.57
N ASN A 55 -5.37 7.32 -9.30
CA ASN A 55 -5.89 8.34 -8.39
C ASN A 55 -6.62 7.65 -7.24
N ASP A 56 -6.37 8.06 -6.01
CA ASP A 56 -7.06 7.62 -4.80
C ASP A 56 -7.76 8.84 -4.18
N PHE A 57 -9.09 8.77 -4.03
CA PHE A 57 -9.93 9.80 -3.45
C PHE A 57 -10.70 9.25 -2.25
N ARG A 58 -10.65 9.99 -1.15
CA ARG A 58 -11.44 9.73 0.06
C ARG A 58 -12.16 10.99 0.48
N PHE A 59 -13.47 10.92 0.69
CA PHE A 59 -14.30 12.02 1.19
C PHE A 59 -15.25 11.53 2.27
N GLY A 60 -15.36 12.25 3.37
CA GLY A 60 -16.20 11.82 4.48
C GLY A 60 -16.33 12.82 5.61
N TYR A 61 -16.91 12.35 6.71
CA TYR A 61 -17.09 13.11 7.94
C TYR A 61 -16.17 12.55 9.04
N ARG A 62 -15.60 13.46 9.84
CA ARG A 62 -14.65 13.19 10.91
C ARG A 62 -15.12 13.84 12.20
N HIS A 63 -15.13 13.06 13.28
CA HIS A 63 -15.53 13.50 14.62
C HIS A 63 -14.46 13.15 15.63
N ARG A 64 -14.08 14.11 16.47
CA ARG A 64 -13.01 13.98 17.44
C ARG A 64 -13.48 13.21 18.68
N ILE A 65 -12.59 12.40 19.25
CA ILE A 65 -12.88 11.66 20.48
C ILE A 65 -12.65 12.57 21.70
N PHE A 66 -11.58 13.36 21.69
CA PHE A 66 -11.26 14.28 22.78
C PHE A 66 -11.05 15.72 22.30
N ASP A 67 -11.74 16.67 22.95
CA ASP A 67 -11.55 18.10 22.73
C ASP A 67 -11.57 18.92 24.03
N ARG A 68 -10.43 18.96 24.71
CA ARG A 68 -10.16 19.88 25.82
C ARG A 68 -8.78 20.54 25.65
N PRO A 69 -8.53 21.78 26.12
CA PRO A 69 -7.26 22.48 25.88
C PRO A 69 -6.03 21.79 26.50
N ASP A 70 -6.22 21.24 27.68
CA ASP A 70 -5.26 20.60 28.61
C ASP A 70 -4.74 19.22 28.17
N LEU A 71 -5.34 18.60 27.14
CA LEU A 71 -5.02 17.22 26.74
C LEU A 71 -3.51 17.00 26.49
N PRO A 72 -2.92 15.93 27.07
CA PRO A 72 -1.59 15.45 26.73
C PRO A 72 -1.42 15.26 25.22
N ILE A 73 -0.20 15.47 24.70
CA ILE A 73 0.08 15.45 23.26
C ILE A 73 -0.38 14.16 22.57
N VAL A 74 -0.32 13.02 23.27
CA VAL A 74 -0.75 11.70 22.75
C VAL A 74 -2.26 11.56 22.57
N LEU A 75 -3.08 12.37 23.26
CA LEU A 75 -4.55 12.40 23.15
C LEU A 75 -5.07 13.52 22.23
N ARG A 76 -4.18 14.37 21.71
CA ARG A 76 -4.52 15.35 20.66
C ARG A 76 -4.77 14.63 19.34
N ASN A 77 -5.54 15.25 18.46
CA ASN A 77 -5.83 14.72 17.11
C ASN A 77 -6.44 13.31 17.08
N THR A 78 -7.16 12.94 18.14
CA THR A 78 -7.92 11.69 18.26
C THR A 78 -9.30 11.81 17.63
N TYR A 79 -9.71 10.83 16.81
CA TYR A 79 -10.96 10.88 16.05
C TYR A 79 -11.52 9.50 15.68
N TRP A 80 -12.82 9.46 15.35
CA TRP A 80 -13.39 8.47 14.44
C TRP A 80 -13.86 9.19 13.16
N ALA A 81 -13.91 8.47 12.04
CA ALA A 81 -14.41 9.01 10.78
C ALA A 81 -15.06 7.92 9.93
N ALA A 82 -15.99 8.32 9.07
CA ALA A 82 -16.58 7.50 8.02
C ALA A 82 -16.49 8.24 6.69
N ALA A 83 -16.13 7.53 5.62
CA ALA A 83 -15.88 8.12 4.30
C ALA A 83 -16.27 7.16 3.16
N GLY A 84 -16.58 7.72 2.00
CA GLY A 84 -16.52 7.00 0.74
C GLY A 84 -15.07 6.95 0.22
N THR A 85 -14.71 5.85 -0.43
CA THR A 85 -13.46 5.73 -1.20
C THR A 85 -13.75 5.50 -2.67
N LEU A 86 -12.90 6.08 -3.52
CA LEU A 86 -12.91 5.93 -4.97
C LEU A 86 -11.47 5.91 -5.46
N ALA A 87 -11.02 4.78 -6.00
CA ALA A 87 -9.73 4.67 -6.68
C ALA A 87 -9.95 4.43 -8.18
N LEU A 88 -9.25 5.20 -9.01
CA LEU A 88 -9.41 5.23 -10.47
C LEU A 88 -8.08 4.97 -11.17
N SER A 89 -8.14 4.24 -12.27
CA SER A 89 -7.03 3.98 -13.18
C SER A 89 -7.56 3.67 -14.58
N PRO A 90 -6.76 3.87 -15.65
CA PRO A 90 -7.05 3.27 -16.96
C PRO A 90 -7.23 1.74 -16.96
N GLY A 91 -6.81 1.05 -15.88
CA GLY A 91 -6.92 -0.39 -15.71
C GLY A 91 -8.09 -0.91 -14.87
N PHE A 92 -8.66 -0.08 -13.98
CA PHE A 92 -9.69 -0.50 -13.02
C PHE A 92 -10.44 0.68 -12.40
N VAL A 93 -11.55 0.36 -11.73
CA VAL A 93 -12.17 1.20 -10.68
C VAL A 93 -12.31 0.40 -9.39
N ARG A 94 -12.07 1.05 -8.24
CA ARG A 94 -12.53 0.59 -6.92
C ARG A 94 -13.40 1.66 -6.30
N ALA A 95 -14.54 1.28 -5.73
CA ALA A 95 -15.42 2.20 -5.02
C ALA A 95 -16.01 1.51 -3.79
N GLY A 96 -16.12 2.24 -2.67
CA GLY A 96 -16.62 1.66 -1.43
C GLY A 96 -16.69 2.64 -0.27
N ALA A 97 -16.64 2.09 0.93
CA ALA A 97 -16.67 2.84 2.18
C ALA A 97 -15.47 2.49 3.06
N ALA A 98 -15.01 3.47 3.84
CA ALA A 98 -13.95 3.33 4.81
C ALA A 98 -14.34 3.92 6.17
N VAL A 99 -13.93 3.26 7.24
CA VAL A 99 -13.93 3.80 8.61
C VAL A 99 -12.50 4.03 9.07
N GLU A 100 -12.25 5.13 9.77
CA GLU A 100 -10.97 5.44 10.41
C GLU A 100 -11.18 5.65 11.92
N PHE A 101 -10.22 5.20 12.72
CA PHE A 101 -10.16 5.36 14.17
C PHE A 101 -8.75 5.77 14.57
N ALA A 102 -8.61 6.83 15.35
CA ALA A 102 -7.36 7.36 15.86
C ALA A 102 -7.48 7.50 17.38
N PRO A 103 -7.20 6.43 18.15
CA PRO A 103 -7.29 6.46 19.61
C PRO A 103 -6.18 7.30 20.26
N LEU A 104 -5.06 7.50 19.55
CA LEU A 104 -3.91 8.29 19.95
C LEU A 104 -3.39 9.08 18.74
N ALA A 105 -2.72 10.21 18.97
CA ALA A 105 -2.08 11.00 17.91
C ALA A 105 -1.16 10.15 17.01
N MET A 106 -0.43 9.21 17.63
CA MET A 106 0.53 8.30 17.01
C MET A 106 -0.08 7.07 16.32
N VAL A 107 -1.38 6.78 16.50
CA VAL A 107 -2.04 5.56 15.98
C VAL A 107 -3.18 5.91 15.03
N ASN A 108 -3.26 5.20 13.91
CA ASN A 108 -4.49 5.11 13.13
C ASN A 108 -4.80 3.66 12.83
N LEU A 109 -6.05 3.25 13.03
CA LEU A 109 -6.62 2.02 12.50
C LEU A 109 -7.69 2.41 11.48
N SER A 110 -7.84 1.66 10.41
CA SER A 110 -8.88 1.89 9.42
C SER A 110 -9.24 0.61 8.69
N ALA A 111 -10.50 0.47 8.29
CA ALA A 111 -10.96 -0.61 7.40
C ALA A 111 -11.69 0.01 6.21
N SER A 112 -11.38 -0.43 4.98
CA SER A 112 -12.20 -0.16 3.79
C SER A 112 -12.77 -1.45 3.22
N PHE A 113 -14.01 -1.39 2.77
CA PHE A 113 -14.66 -2.46 2.01
C PHE A 113 -15.14 -1.88 0.67
N GLU A 114 -14.58 -2.42 -0.41
CA GLU A 114 -14.58 -1.79 -1.72
C GLU A 114 -14.95 -2.82 -2.81
N ARG A 115 -15.86 -2.44 -3.70
CA ARG A 115 -16.11 -3.19 -4.93
C ARG A 115 -15.02 -2.81 -5.93
N VAL A 116 -14.37 -3.80 -6.53
CA VAL A 116 -13.32 -3.65 -7.54
C VAL A 116 -13.81 -4.18 -8.89
N GLN A 117 -13.47 -3.49 -9.96
CA GLN A 117 -13.66 -3.95 -11.34
C GLN A 117 -12.42 -3.61 -12.16
N TRP A 118 -11.74 -4.66 -12.64
CA TRP A 118 -10.66 -4.57 -13.62
C TRP A 118 -11.24 -4.59 -15.05
N PHE A 119 -10.55 -3.96 -15.99
CA PHE A 119 -11.03 -3.79 -17.37
C PHE A 119 -10.33 -4.70 -18.39
N GLY A 120 -9.47 -5.63 -17.96
CA GLY A 120 -8.65 -6.47 -18.86
C GLY A 120 -7.53 -5.73 -19.59
N THR A 121 -7.34 -4.44 -19.32
CA THR A 121 -6.32 -3.62 -19.98
C THR A 121 -4.95 -3.72 -19.29
N PHE A 122 -3.88 -3.46 -20.04
CA PHE A 122 -2.48 -3.40 -19.57
C PHE A 122 -1.91 -4.67 -18.90
N ASN A 123 -2.58 -5.82 -19.03
CA ASN A 123 -2.23 -7.08 -18.35
C ASN A 123 -2.13 -6.97 -16.81
N PHE A 124 -2.83 -6.00 -16.20
CA PHE A 124 -2.73 -5.74 -14.76
C PHE A 124 -3.26 -6.86 -13.85
N VAL A 125 -4.14 -7.72 -14.40
CA VAL A 125 -4.59 -8.97 -13.80
C VAL A 125 -4.51 -10.06 -14.86
N GLN A 126 -3.88 -11.18 -14.49
CA GLN A 126 -3.99 -12.48 -15.16
C GLN A 126 -4.17 -13.54 -14.06
N SER A 127 -4.96 -14.57 -14.32
CA SER A 127 -5.25 -15.65 -13.38
C SER A 127 -4.45 -16.93 -13.69
N TYR A 128 -4.11 -17.70 -12.65
CA TYR A 128 -3.19 -18.84 -12.71
C TYR A 128 -3.73 -20.05 -11.91
N ALA A 129 -3.37 -21.26 -12.30
CA ALA A 129 -3.76 -22.50 -11.60
C ALA A 129 -3.10 -22.64 -10.23
N SER A 130 -1.84 -22.20 -10.11
CA SER A 130 -1.01 -22.42 -8.94
C SER A 130 -0.17 -21.21 -8.55
N ALA A 131 -0.04 -20.97 -7.25
CA ALA A 131 0.77 -19.93 -6.64
C ALA A 131 2.27 -20.02 -6.97
N ASN A 132 2.77 -21.10 -7.58
CA ASN A 132 4.17 -21.25 -8.00
C ASN A 132 4.44 -20.90 -9.48
N GLU A 133 3.40 -20.63 -10.28
CA GLU A 133 3.52 -20.41 -11.73
C GLU A 133 4.40 -19.21 -12.11
N HIS A 134 4.79 -19.17 -13.39
CA HIS A 134 5.66 -18.15 -13.94
C HIS A 134 4.88 -16.89 -14.31
N PHE A 135 5.07 -15.82 -13.53
CA PHE A 135 4.48 -14.49 -13.71
C PHE A 135 5.53 -13.40 -14.00
N SER A 136 6.68 -13.78 -14.59
CA SER A 136 7.66 -12.81 -15.10
C SER A 136 6.99 -11.83 -16.08
N ASP A 137 7.52 -10.61 -16.17
CA ASP A 137 7.05 -9.59 -17.11
C ASP A 137 7.04 -10.11 -18.57
N SER A 138 7.92 -11.05 -18.91
CA SER A 138 7.95 -11.82 -20.17
C SER A 138 6.82 -12.85 -20.26
N ALA A 139 6.64 -13.72 -19.26
CA ALA A 139 5.57 -14.73 -19.28
C ALA A 139 4.17 -14.10 -19.33
N ILE A 140 3.95 -12.98 -18.62
CA ILE A 140 2.71 -12.19 -18.68
C ILE A 140 2.45 -11.69 -20.11
N ARG A 141 3.48 -11.18 -20.80
CA ARG A 141 3.38 -10.70 -22.19
C ARG A 141 3.15 -11.83 -23.18
N GLU A 142 3.85 -12.97 -23.05
CA GLU A 142 3.68 -14.09 -23.97
C GLU A 142 2.33 -14.79 -23.76
N ARG A 143 1.84 -14.91 -22.51
CA ARG A 143 0.46 -15.34 -22.23
C ARG A 143 -0.55 -14.41 -22.91
N ALA A 144 -0.40 -13.09 -22.78
CA ALA A 144 -1.29 -12.12 -23.45
C ALA A 144 -1.19 -12.13 -24.99
N ARG A 145 -0.09 -12.64 -25.56
CA ARG A 145 0.13 -12.77 -27.01
C ARG A 145 -0.47 -14.06 -27.58
N VAL A 146 -0.36 -15.17 -26.85
CA VAL A 146 -0.90 -16.49 -27.25
C VAL A 146 -2.40 -16.58 -26.93
N ASP A 147 -2.80 -16.03 -25.79
CA ASP A 147 -4.18 -15.94 -25.30
C ASP A 147 -4.49 -14.49 -24.88
N PRO A 148 -5.01 -13.65 -25.79
CA PRO A 148 -5.42 -12.28 -25.47
C PRO A 148 -6.49 -12.19 -24.37
N ALA A 149 -7.24 -13.27 -24.10
CA ALA A 149 -8.22 -13.33 -23.01
C ALA A 149 -7.60 -13.70 -21.64
N SER A 150 -6.28 -13.89 -21.57
CA SER A 150 -5.56 -13.98 -20.29
C SER A 150 -5.48 -12.64 -19.56
N ALA A 151 -5.59 -11.52 -20.28
CA ALA A 151 -5.67 -10.17 -19.72
C ALA A 151 -7.10 -9.90 -19.19
N GLU A 152 -7.32 -10.11 -17.90
CA GLU A 152 -8.65 -10.47 -17.41
C GLU A 152 -9.49 -9.29 -16.89
N ALA A 153 -10.74 -9.21 -17.35
CA ALA A 153 -11.74 -8.23 -16.91
C ALA A 153 -12.48 -8.69 -15.62
N ALA A 154 -11.73 -8.96 -14.55
CA ALA A 154 -12.25 -9.51 -13.31
C ALA A 154 -12.96 -8.46 -12.42
N GLY A 155 -14.14 -8.81 -11.88
CA GLY A 155 -14.87 -8.01 -10.89
C GLY A 155 -14.97 -8.70 -9.53
N GLY A 156 -15.09 -7.95 -8.44
CA GLY A 156 -15.15 -8.55 -7.11
C GLY A 156 -15.16 -7.57 -5.92
N TRP A 157 -14.72 -8.05 -4.77
CA TRP A 157 -14.66 -7.32 -3.50
C TRP A 157 -13.24 -7.32 -2.94
N MET A 158 -12.88 -6.21 -2.29
CA MET A 158 -11.61 -6.01 -1.58
C MET A 158 -11.90 -5.49 -0.17
N LEU A 159 -11.31 -6.13 0.84
CA LEU A 159 -11.29 -5.68 2.23
C LEU A 159 -9.86 -5.27 2.58
N THR A 160 -9.62 -3.99 2.86
CA THR A 160 -8.32 -3.52 3.35
C THR A 160 -8.43 -3.11 4.81
N LEU A 161 -7.74 -3.84 5.69
CA LEU A 161 -7.44 -3.42 7.05
C LEU A 161 -6.10 -2.66 7.02
N ASN A 162 -5.98 -1.54 7.71
CA ASN A 162 -4.77 -0.69 7.72
C ASN A 162 -4.51 -0.13 9.12
N GLY A 163 -3.24 -0.17 9.55
CA GLY A 163 -2.74 0.29 10.84
C GLY A 163 -1.48 1.14 10.66
N VAL A 164 -1.54 2.40 11.08
CA VAL A 164 -0.41 3.33 11.08
C VAL A 164 0.07 3.53 12.51
N LEU A 165 1.37 3.35 12.73
CA LEU A 165 2.08 3.80 13.93
C LEU A 165 3.14 4.82 13.53
N GLN A 166 3.19 5.97 14.18
CA GLN A 166 4.12 7.04 13.82
C GLN A 166 4.60 7.85 15.02
N ALA A 167 5.83 8.36 14.96
CA ALA A 167 6.40 9.25 15.97
C ALA A 167 7.28 10.34 15.31
N LYS A 168 7.52 11.45 16.00
CA LYS A 168 8.46 12.51 15.58
C LYS A 168 9.24 13.04 16.79
N VAL A 169 10.54 13.27 16.61
CA VAL A 169 11.46 13.86 17.59
C VAL A 169 12.35 14.87 16.86
N GLY A 170 12.24 16.16 17.21
CA GLY A 170 12.83 17.23 16.40
C GLY A 170 12.27 17.18 14.97
N ASP A 171 13.13 17.29 13.97
CA ASP A 171 12.75 17.17 12.54
C ASP A 171 12.63 15.71 12.06
N LEU A 172 13.07 14.72 12.84
CA LEU A 172 13.06 13.31 12.45
C LEU A 172 11.72 12.66 12.80
N ALA A 173 11.02 12.18 11.78
CA ALA A 173 9.81 11.38 11.88
C ALA A 173 10.06 9.92 11.46
N ILE A 174 9.45 8.99 12.20
CA ILE A 174 9.38 7.57 11.84
C ILE A 174 7.92 7.16 11.66
N ARG A 175 7.68 6.20 10.76
CA ARG A 175 6.37 5.60 10.58
C ARG A 175 6.46 4.12 10.18
N ASN A 176 5.47 3.37 10.62
CA ASN A 176 5.07 2.04 10.20
C ASN A 176 3.62 2.10 9.66
N THR A 177 3.28 1.38 8.60
CA THR A 177 1.99 1.46 7.87
C THR A 177 1.51 0.07 7.46
N ALA A 178 1.32 -0.82 8.43
CA ALA A 178 0.87 -2.19 8.22
C ALA A 178 -0.55 -2.28 7.64
N ARG A 179 -0.82 -3.28 6.78
CA ARG A 179 -2.15 -3.57 6.24
C ARG A 179 -2.38 -5.07 6.09
N GLY A 180 -3.64 -5.46 5.97
CA GLY A 180 -4.05 -6.73 5.37
C GLY A 180 -5.02 -6.41 4.24
N ILE A 181 -4.75 -6.94 3.04
CA ILE A 181 -5.62 -6.81 1.87
C ILE A 181 -6.17 -8.20 1.55
N TRP A 182 -7.48 -8.38 1.70
CA TRP A 182 -8.19 -9.58 1.25
C TRP A 182 -8.93 -9.26 -0.04
N ASN A 183 -8.82 -10.13 -1.04
CA ASN A 183 -9.50 -10.00 -2.33
C ASN A 183 -10.36 -11.22 -2.59
N SER A 184 -11.56 -11.01 -3.14
CA SER A 184 -12.37 -12.06 -3.76
C SER A 184 -12.84 -11.56 -5.12
N LEU A 185 -12.19 -12.07 -6.16
CA LEU A 185 -12.44 -11.74 -7.56
C LEU A 185 -13.12 -12.92 -8.26
N SER A 186 -14.12 -12.63 -9.09
CA SER A 186 -14.65 -13.57 -10.07
C SER A 186 -13.62 -13.76 -11.18
N LEU A 187 -12.68 -14.69 -10.97
CA LEU A 187 -11.64 -15.02 -11.93
C LEU A 187 -12.09 -16.09 -12.93
N ARG A 188 -11.51 -16.07 -14.14
CA ARG A 188 -11.60 -17.14 -15.15
C ARG A 188 -11.33 -18.49 -14.50
N ASP A 189 -12.09 -19.52 -14.90
CA ASP A 189 -12.08 -20.89 -14.35
C ASP A 189 -12.15 -21.01 -12.81
N ASN A 190 -12.58 -19.96 -12.09
CA ASN A 190 -12.49 -19.86 -10.62
C ASN A 190 -11.05 -20.12 -10.09
N ARG A 191 -10.05 -19.62 -10.80
CA ARG A 191 -8.62 -19.80 -10.48
C ARG A 191 -8.28 -19.29 -9.07
N PRO A 192 -7.40 -19.97 -8.30
CA PRO A 192 -7.16 -19.66 -6.90
C PRO A 192 -6.12 -18.56 -6.64
N VAL A 193 -5.44 -18.08 -7.69
CA VAL A 193 -4.44 -16.99 -7.62
C VAL A 193 -4.48 -16.12 -8.87
N PHE A 194 -4.05 -14.87 -8.72
CA PHE A 194 -3.85 -13.91 -9.80
C PHE A 194 -2.59 -13.09 -9.59
N TYR A 195 -2.00 -12.57 -10.67
CA TYR A 195 -0.94 -11.56 -10.55
C TYR A 195 -1.56 -10.23 -10.10
N ASP A 196 -1.14 -9.74 -8.94
CA ASP A 196 -1.50 -8.41 -8.45
C ASP A 196 -0.39 -7.41 -8.79
N SER A 197 -0.62 -6.66 -9.87
CA SER A 197 0.29 -5.61 -10.32
C SER A 197 0.47 -4.46 -9.33
N PHE A 198 -0.40 -4.25 -8.32
CA PHE A 198 -0.15 -3.26 -7.28
C PHE A 198 1.02 -3.68 -6.39
N ASN A 199 0.94 -4.88 -5.84
CA ASN A 199 1.93 -5.34 -4.88
C ASN A 199 3.15 -5.98 -5.57
N ASP A 200 3.01 -6.39 -6.84
CA ASP A 200 4.01 -7.10 -7.67
C ASP A 200 4.26 -8.52 -7.11
N VAL A 201 3.17 -9.27 -6.91
CA VAL A 201 3.18 -10.64 -6.39
C VAL A 201 2.01 -11.45 -6.96
N MET A 202 2.07 -12.77 -6.81
CA MET A 202 0.89 -13.62 -6.92
C MET A 202 0.01 -13.43 -5.68
N ALA A 203 -1.17 -12.84 -5.85
CA ALA A 203 -2.16 -12.70 -4.80
C ALA A 203 -3.09 -13.92 -4.75
N PRO A 204 -3.38 -14.47 -3.56
CA PRO A 204 -4.40 -15.51 -3.39
C PRO A 204 -5.81 -14.93 -3.58
N ASN A 205 -6.61 -15.57 -4.43
CA ASN A 205 -8.04 -15.27 -4.53
C ASN A 205 -8.76 -15.90 -3.33
N GLY A 206 -9.52 -15.09 -2.59
CA GLY A 206 -10.10 -15.47 -1.29
C GLY A 206 -9.10 -15.51 -0.13
N GLY A 207 -7.84 -15.11 -0.33
CA GLY A 207 -6.80 -15.08 0.70
C GLY A 207 -6.31 -13.66 1.05
N TRP A 208 -5.30 -13.57 1.92
CA TRP A 208 -4.74 -12.29 2.37
C TRP A 208 -3.38 -12.01 1.73
N VAL A 209 -3.16 -10.77 1.30
CA VAL A 209 -1.85 -10.16 1.09
C VAL A 209 -1.62 -9.18 2.23
N PHE A 210 -0.68 -9.47 3.12
CA PHE A 210 -0.28 -8.52 4.15
C PHE A 210 0.61 -7.44 3.55
N THR A 211 0.58 -6.24 4.14
CA THR A 211 1.47 -5.14 3.82
C THR A 211 2.03 -4.39 5.05
N ASP A 212 3.10 -3.60 4.88
CA ASP A 212 3.68 -2.58 5.79
C ASP A 212 4.78 -1.76 5.09
N ASP A 213 4.70 -0.43 5.17
CA ASP A 213 5.79 0.49 4.83
C ASP A 213 6.42 1.06 6.10
N PHE A 214 7.72 0.85 6.28
CA PHE A 214 8.51 1.57 7.27
C PHE A 214 9.22 2.78 6.63
N ASP A 215 8.92 3.98 7.10
CA ASP A 215 9.56 5.24 6.68
C ASP A 215 10.42 5.83 7.81
N LEU A 216 11.63 6.29 7.46
CA LEU A 216 12.42 7.24 8.24
C LEU A 216 12.54 8.53 7.43
N ILE A 217 12.11 9.67 7.99
CA ILE A 217 11.98 10.95 7.26
C ILE A 217 12.55 12.11 8.08
N TYR A 218 13.48 12.87 7.52
CA TYR A 218 13.84 14.21 7.96
C TYR A 218 12.90 15.25 7.33
N GLN A 219 12.29 16.10 8.16
CA GLN A 219 11.25 17.05 7.76
C GLN A 219 11.66 18.52 8.00
N ASN A 220 12.19 19.19 6.98
CA ASN A 220 12.35 20.64 7.02
C ASN A 220 10.98 21.30 6.74
N THR A 221 10.21 21.52 7.82
CA THR A 221 8.87 22.10 7.74
C THR A 221 8.88 23.57 7.33
N GLU A 222 10.01 24.26 7.42
CA GLU A 222 10.15 25.67 7.02
C GLU A 222 10.22 25.82 5.51
N ALA A 223 11.09 25.04 4.86
CA ALA A 223 11.19 24.93 3.41
C ALA A 223 10.08 24.05 2.78
N GLY A 224 9.23 23.41 3.59
CA GLY A 224 8.20 22.47 3.12
C GLY A 224 8.76 21.16 2.54
N PHE A 225 10.03 20.85 2.79
CA PHE A 225 10.82 19.82 2.12
C PHE A 225 11.15 18.66 3.05
N ASN A 226 11.00 17.43 2.57
CA ASN A 226 11.30 16.22 3.33
C ASN A 226 12.18 15.27 2.51
N ILE A 227 13.19 14.68 3.16
CA ILE A 227 14.00 13.56 2.64
C ILE A 227 13.84 12.39 3.59
N GLY A 228 13.76 11.18 3.06
CA GLY A 228 13.73 9.96 3.86
C GLY A 228 14.18 8.72 3.10
N ALA A 229 14.06 7.58 3.77
CA ALA A 229 14.19 6.27 3.17
C ALA A 229 12.99 5.40 3.59
N ARG A 230 12.57 4.51 2.70
CA ARG A 230 11.46 3.58 2.92
C ARG A 230 11.90 2.14 2.72
N LEU A 231 11.66 1.31 3.73
CA LEU A 231 11.71 -0.15 3.67
C LEU A 231 10.29 -0.71 3.52
N THR A 232 10.14 -1.71 2.67
CA THR A 232 8.86 -2.21 2.17
C THR A 232 9.03 -3.69 1.84
N ALA A 233 8.35 -4.64 2.50
CA ALA A 233 8.32 -6.03 2.01
C ALA A 233 7.12 -6.27 1.05
N VAL A 234 6.75 -7.53 0.77
CA VAL A 234 5.37 -7.99 0.45
C VAL A 234 5.18 -9.43 0.95
N LEU A 235 4.01 -9.78 1.51
CA LEU A 235 3.69 -11.15 1.96
C LEU A 235 2.25 -11.60 1.60
N PRO A 236 2.03 -12.22 0.43
CA PRO A 236 0.85 -13.07 0.19
C PRO A 236 0.86 -14.31 1.09
N LEU A 237 -0.31 -14.67 1.64
CA LEU A 237 -0.51 -15.89 2.43
C LEU A 237 -1.30 -16.92 1.63
N TYR A 238 -0.58 -17.91 1.09
CA TYR A 238 -1.15 -19.00 0.29
C TYR A 238 -1.78 -20.10 1.17
N GLY A 239 -3.04 -20.42 0.92
CA GLY A 239 -3.69 -21.61 1.48
C GLY A 239 -3.42 -22.86 0.64
N GLN A 240 -3.91 -24.03 1.04
CA GLN A 240 -3.79 -25.25 0.21
C GLN A 240 -4.40 -25.06 -1.18
N ALA A 241 -5.59 -24.44 -1.26
CA ALA A 241 -6.26 -24.13 -2.52
C ALA A 241 -5.43 -23.25 -3.47
N SER A 242 -4.55 -22.37 -2.94
CA SER A 242 -3.69 -21.49 -3.74
C SER A 242 -2.69 -22.24 -4.60
N TRP A 243 -2.39 -23.51 -4.32
CA TRP A 243 -1.44 -24.32 -5.10
C TRP A 243 -2.12 -25.14 -6.21
N GLY A 244 -3.45 -25.25 -6.23
CA GLY A 244 -4.18 -26.12 -7.16
C GLY A 244 -4.08 -27.60 -6.80
N ALA A 245 -4.67 -28.47 -7.63
CA ALA A 245 -4.80 -29.91 -7.33
C ALA A 245 -3.47 -30.68 -7.44
N ASP A 246 -2.65 -30.35 -8.46
CA ASP A 246 -1.47 -31.16 -8.83
C ASP A 246 -0.18 -30.75 -8.10
N ASN A 247 -0.15 -29.55 -7.50
CA ASN A 247 0.97 -29.07 -6.69
C ASN A 247 0.60 -29.13 -5.20
N GLN A 248 0.98 -30.22 -4.53
CA GLN A 248 1.18 -30.13 -3.08
C GLN A 248 2.28 -29.10 -2.79
N ALA A 249 2.18 -28.36 -1.68
CA ALA A 249 3.21 -27.41 -1.26
C ALA A 249 4.50 -28.18 -0.87
N LEU A 250 5.37 -28.41 -1.86
CA LEU A 250 6.53 -29.31 -1.77
C LEU A 250 7.47 -28.92 -0.61
N PRO A 251 7.60 -29.75 0.44
CA PRO A 251 8.52 -29.46 1.54
C PRO A 251 9.95 -29.33 1.03
N GLY A 252 10.60 -28.19 1.28
CA GLY A 252 11.95 -27.90 0.78
C GLY A 252 12.02 -27.22 -0.59
N ARG A 253 10.90 -27.11 -1.34
CA ARG A 253 10.74 -26.10 -2.41
C ARG A 253 9.76 -25.04 -1.92
N GLY A 254 10.24 -24.17 -1.03
CA GLY A 254 9.54 -22.93 -0.73
C GLY A 254 9.37 -22.15 -2.04
N ALA A 255 8.15 -21.68 -2.32
CA ALA A 255 7.93 -20.91 -3.54
C ALA A 255 8.54 -19.51 -3.38
N ASP A 256 9.53 -19.17 -4.20
CA ASP A 256 10.29 -17.91 -4.15
C ASP A 256 9.46 -16.64 -4.46
N ASN A 257 8.14 -16.78 -4.52
CA ASN A 257 7.15 -15.73 -4.78
C ASN A 257 6.84 -14.86 -3.55
N SER A 258 7.35 -15.22 -2.35
CA SER A 258 7.17 -14.44 -1.12
C SER A 258 8.15 -14.84 0.00
N PRO A 259 8.59 -13.91 0.87
CA PRO A 259 8.30 -12.47 0.83
C PRO A 259 9.20 -11.73 -0.16
N THR A 260 8.66 -10.69 -0.79
CA THR A 260 9.47 -9.74 -1.58
C THR A 260 9.93 -8.58 -0.68
N LEU A 261 10.94 -7.82 -1.08
CA LEU A 261 11.54 -6.74 -0.28
C LEU A 261 12.08 -5.62 -1.18
N ARG A 262 11.83 -4.38 -0.78
CA ARG A 262 12.16 -3.12 -1.44
C ARG A 262 12.77 -2.14 -0.43
N ALA A 263 13.81 -1.42 -0.84
CA ALA A 263 14.34 -0.29 -0.10
C ALA A 263 14.78 0.86 -1.01
N GLY A 264 14.65 2.10 -0.57
CA GLY A 264 15.22 3.26 -1.28
C GLY A 264 14.72 4.62 -0.78
N PRO A 265 15.19 5.71 -1.39
CA PRO A 265 14.92 7.08 -0.94
C PRO A 265 13.53 7.58 -1.30
N LEU A 266 12.98 8.40 -0.39
CA LEU A 266 11.77 9.17 -0.54
C LEU A 266 12.12 10.66 -0.46
N VAL A 267 11.57 11.47 -1.35
CA VAL A 267 11.68 12.94 -1.32
C VAL A 267 10.28 13.53 -1.49
N SER A 268 9.93 14.58 -0.76
CA SER A 268 8.69 15.31 -0.99
C SER A 268 8.81 16.81 -0.74
N TYR A 269 7.98 17.59 -1.42
CA TYR A 269 7.91 19.04 -1.32
C TYR A 269 6.46 19.51 -1.23
N THR A 270 6.16 20.35 -0.24
CA THR A 270 4.82 20.85 0.10
C THR A 270 4.76 22.34 -0.17
N PHE A 271 3.99 22.78 -1.17
CA PHE A 271 4.04 24.17 -1.65
C PHE A 271 3.49 25.18 -0.64
N ARG A 272 2.44 24.82 0.10
CA ARG A 272 1.79 25.68 1.09
C ARG A 272 0.94 24.86 2.06
N GLU A 273 0.67 25.41 3.23
CA GLU A 273 -0.18 24.77 4.24
C GLU A 273 -0.96 25.85 5.00
N GLY A 274 -2.23 25.57 5.30
CA GLY A 274 -3.12 26.47 6.02
C GLY A 274 -4.04 25.70 6.98
N ARG A 275 -5.02 26.42 7.56
CA ARG A 275 -6.09 25.84 8.39
C ARG A 275 -7.42 26.03 7.70
N HIS A 276 -8.32 25.05 7.79
CA HIS A 276 -9.68 25.10 7.23
C HIS A 276 -9.68 25.44 5.73
N SER A 277 -9.09 24.57 4.92
CA SER A 277 -9.04 24.79 3.47
C SER A 277 -9.22 23.48 2.70
N PHE A 278 -10.11 23.50 1.70
CA PHE A 278 -10.38 22.33 0.84
C PHE A 278 -9.20 21.92 -0.06
N PHE A 279 -8.18 22.77 -0.23
CA PHE A 279 -6.96 22.47 -0.98
C PHE A 279 -5.73 22.87 -0.16
N ASN A 280 -5.39 22.01 0.80
CA ASN A 280 -4.39 22.17 1.84
C ASN A 280 -3.29 21.10 1.71
N ALA A 281 -2.07 21.45 2.12
CA ALA A 281 -0.85 20.67 1.90
C ALA A 281 -0.77 19.98 0.51
N PRO A 282 -0.87 20.73 -0.61
CA PRO A 282 -0.46 20.21 -1.92
C PRO A 282 1.02 19.81 -1.86
N THR A 283 1.29 18.53 -2.10
CA THR A 283 2.60 17.90 -1.94
C THR A 283 2.93 17.05 -3.15
N VAL A 284 4.06 17.35 -3.81
CA VAL A 284 4.69 16.43 -4.78
C VAL A 284 5.63 15.51 -4.03
N PHE A 285 5.69 14.23 -4.40
CA PHE A 285 6.64 13.27 -3.86
C PHE A 285 7.23 12.37 -4.95
N VAL A 286 8.47 11.94 -4.71
CA VAL A 286 9.20 10.95 -5.51
C VAL A 286 9.71 9.86 -4.57
N LEU A 287 9.51 8.61 -4.95
CA LEU A 287 9.99 7.43 -4.24
C LEU A 287 10.69 6.52 -5.25
N ALA A 288 11.97 6.22 -5.02
CA ALA A 288 12.68 5.17 -5.74
C ALA A 288 12.91 4.00 -4.78
N GLN A 289 12.65 2.76 -5.19
CA GLN A 289 12.95 1.58 -4.40
C GLN A 289 13.53 0.45 -5.25
N TRP A 290 14.68 -0.05 -4.85
CA TRP A 290 15.34 -1.21 -5.42
C TRP A 290 14.86 -2.49 -4.74
N TRP A 291 14.78 -3.57 -5.52
CA TRP A 291 14.37 -4.88 -5.06
C TRP A 291 15.52 -5.60 -4.34
N LEU A 292 15.35 -5.82 -3.04
CA LEU A 292 16.26 -6.60 -2.19
C LEU A 292 15.88 -8.10 -2.21
N SER A 293 14.60 -8.42 -2.39
CA SER A 293 14.10 -9.79 -2.63
C SER A 293 12.94 -9.70 -3.62
N HIS A 294 13.00 -10.42 -4.74
CA HIS A 294 11.90 -10.60 -5.69
C HIS A 294 12.28 -11.66 -6.73
N ARG A 295 11.42 -12.66 -7.01
CA ARG A 295 11.75 -13.75 -7.96
C ARG A 295 12.17 -13.26 -9.34
N TYR A 296 11.57 -12.16 -9.82
CA TYR A 296 11.75 -11.64 -11.19
C TYR A 296 12.36 -10.23 -11.32
N ARG A 297 12.80 -9.59 -10.22
CA ARG A 297 13.30 -8.18 -10.26
C ARG A 297 14.69 -7.99 -9.60
N THR A 298 15.39 -9.10 -9.31
CA THR A 298 16.75 -9.11 -8.73
C THR A 298 17.83 -9.52 -9.74
N GLY A 299 17.49 -9.66 -11.03
CA GLY A 299 18.42 -10.04 -12.11
C GLY A 299 18.93 -11.49 -12.09
N GLY A 300 18.47 -12.35 -11.16
CA GLY A 300 18.99 -13.72 -10.97
C GLY A 300 18.46 -14.80 -11.92
N CYS A 301 17.86 -14.44 -13.07
CA CYS A 301 17.27 -15.40 -14.02
C CYS A 301 17.17 -14.80 -15.43
N ASP A 302 17.07 -15.63 -16.47
CA ASP A 302 17.07 -15.19 -17.87
C ASP A 302 15.88 -14.28 -18.24
N GLU A 303 14.77 -14.43 -17.52
CA GLU A 303 13.56 -13.61 -17.64
C GLU A 303 13.46 -12.48 -16.58
N CYS A 304 14.48 -12.30 -15.76
CA CYS A 304 14.47 -11.33 -14.66
C CYS A 304 14.77 -9.91 -15.16
N ILE A 305 14.06 -8.94 -14.60
CA ILE A 305 14.46 -7.54 -14.67
C ILE A 305 15.71 -7.32 -13.80
N SER A 306 16.67 -6.60 -14.37
CA SER A 306 17.93 -6.24 -13.70
C SER A 306 17.66 -5.52 -12.38
N GLN A 307 18.35 -5.94 -11.32
CA GLN A 307 18.25 -5.30 -10.01
C GLN A 307 18.60 -3.81 -10.06
N GLY A 308 19.37 -3.34 -11.05
CA GLY A 308 19.70 -1.93 -11.23
C GLY A 308 18.50 -1.03 -11.55
N LEU A 309 17.37 -1.58 -11.99
CA LEU A 309 16.14 -0.85 -12.30
C LEU A 309 15.22 -0.81 -11.06
N PRO A 310 15.08 0.33 -10.37
CA PRO A 310 14.15 0.46 -9.25
C PRO A 310 12.70 0.50 -9.72
N MET A 311 11.77 0.29 -8.80
CA MET A 311 10.43 0.89 -8.88
C MET A 311 10.58 2.40 -8.67
N ILE A 312 9.99 3.22 -9.55
CA ILE A 312 9.91 4.67 -9.36
C ILE A 312 8.44 5.07 -9.24
N VAL A 313 8.08 5.79 -8.18
CA VAL A 313 6.76 6.43 -8.02
C VAL A 313 6.95 7.94 -8.00
N VAL A 314 6.17 8.65 -8.81
CA VAL A 314 6.02 10.11 -8.75
C VAL A 314 4.57 10.41 -8.48
N GLY A 315 4.28 11.21 -7.46
CA GLY A 315 2.91 11.50 -7.06
C GLY A 315 2.67 12.94 -6.64
N PHE A 316 1.40 13.33 -6.70
CA PHE A 316 0.87 14.59 -6.21
C PHE A 316 -0.33 14.28 -5.31
N ALA A 317 -0.35 14.89 -4.13
CA ALA A 317 -1.42 14.71 -3.16
C ALA A 317 -1.83 16.04 -2.54
N PHE A 318 -3.08 16.10 -2.05
CA PHE A 318 -3.57 17.19 -1.22
C PHE A 318 -4.66 16.65 -0.28
N ARG A 319 -4.98 17.44 0.76
CA ARG A 319 -6.10 17.21 1.66
C ARG A 319 -7.01 18.42 1.69
N GLY A 320 -8.22 18.24 2.18
CA GLY A 320 -9.14 19.33 2.47
C GLY A 320 -9.82 19.13 3.82
N ASP A 321 -9.99 20.22 4.56
CA ASP A 321 -10.70 20.23 5.85
C ASP A 321 -11.63 21.44 5.96
N SER A 322 -12.85 21.20 6.49
CA SER A 322 -13.74 22.23 7.04
C SER A 322 -13.40 22.53 8.49
#